data_AF-A0AAV0Q3U0-F1
#
_entry.id   AF-A0AAV0Q3U0-F1
#
_cell.length_a   1.000
_cell.length_b   1.000
_cell.length_c   1.000
_cell.angle_alpha   90.00
_cell.angle_beta   90.00
_cell.angle_gamma   90.00
#
_symmetry.space_group_name_H-M   'P 1'
#
loop_
_entity.id
_entity.type
_entity.pdbx_description
1 polymer ?
#
loop_
_entity_poly.entity_id
_entity_poly.type
_entity_poly.pdbx_seq_one_letter_code
_entity_poly.pdbx_strand_id
1 'polypeptide(L)'
;MELDNNLLTTFVERWRRETHTFHLLEGEATITLKDIALLTDLSINGEAIIESLKKSEASWGPFILEHLGIEVPTVAEAGHKPPLDKSMLSIPWLVSHVGALGENATEEQVDRYACVYIIGLIGGVLFPNKSNRYMHCMWLLLLLGD
;
A
#
# COMPACT_ATOMS: atom_id res chain seq x y z
N MET A 1 21.72 3.23 0.72
CA MET A 1 21.41 4.65 0.95
C MET A 1 21.28 4.82 2.45
N GLU A 2 22.20 5.53 3.08
CA GLU A 2 22.18 5.75 4.52
C GLU A 2 21.32 6.99 4.79
N LEU A 3 20.27 6.83 5.59
CA LEU A 3 19.36 7.93 5.93
C LEU A 3 20.03 8.82 6.98
N ASP A 4 20.19 10.11 6.70
CA ASP A 4 20.70 11.07 7.69
C ASP A 4 19.61 11.36 8.73
N ASN A 5 19.72 10.69 9.89
CA ASN A 5 18.77 10.82 10.99
C ASN A 5 18.72 12.24 11.58
N ASN A 6 19.81 13.01 11.52
CA ASN A 6 19.83 14.37 12.02
C ASN A 6 19.05 15.30 11.07
N LEU A 7 19.22 15.09 9.76
CA LEU A 7 18.45 15.81 8.75
C LEU A 7 16.95 15.52 8.90
N LEU A 8 16.57 14.25 9.03
CA LEU A 8 15.17 13.85 9.22
C LEU A 8 14.54 14.46 10.48
N THR A 9 15.25 14.39 11.61
CA THR A 9 14.79 15.01 12.86
C THR A 9 14.57 16.51 12.69
N THR A 10 15.48 17.20 12.00
CA THR A 10 15.37 18.63 11.72
C THR A 10 14.12 18.96 10.89
N PHE A 11 13.79 18.14 9.88
CA PHE A 11 12.56 18.31 9.11
C PHE A 11 11.31 18.05 9.96
N VAL A 12 11.32 17.00 10.78
CA VAL A 12 10.20 16.67 11.68
C VAL A 12 9.92 17.79 12.68
N GLU A 13 10.96 18.38 13.28
CA GLU A 13 10.82 19.52 14.22
C GLU A 13 10.28 20.79 13.55
N ARG A 14 10.54 20.97 12.25
CA ARG A 14 10.12 22.13 11.47
C ARG A 14 8.73 21.97 10.84
N TRP A 15 8.12 20.79 10.92
CA TRP A 15 6.78 20.53 10.40
C TRP A 15 5.70 21.14 11.29
N ARG A 16 4.85 22.00 10.74
CA ARG A 16 3.61 22.48 11.38
C ARG A 16 2.43 21.69 10.88
N ARG A 17 1.73 21.00 11.79
CA ARG A 17 0.58 20.17 11.43
C ARG A 17 -0.66 21.01 11.10
N GLU A 18 -0.72 22.23 11.61
CA GLU A 18 -1.85 23.15 11.44
C GLU A 18 -1.96 23.63 9.99
N THR A 19 -0.82 23.90 9.34
CA THR A 19 -0.73 24.42 7.98
C THR A 19 -0.23 23.38 6.97
N HIS A 20 0.26 22.23 7.45
CA HIS A 20 0.94 21.21 6.63
C HIS A 20 2.16 21.79 5.88
N THR A 21 2.90 22.69 6.53
CA THR A 21 4.10 23.35 5.98
C THR A 21 5.34 23.12 6.86
N PHE A 22 6.52 23.15 6.24
CA PHE A 22 7.81 23.19 6.91
C PHE A 22 8.25 24.63 7.12
N HIS A 23 8.68 24.98 8.32
CA HIS A 23 9.31 26.28 8.60
C HIS A 23 10.81 26.17 8.39
N LEU A 24 11.29 26.67 7.25
CA LEU A 24 12.70 26.77 6.91
C LEU A 24 13.22 28.18 7.26
N LEU A 25 14.54 28.35 7.25
CA LEU A 25 15.17 29.64 7.55
C LEU A 25 14.75 30.73 6.55
N GLU A 26 14.45 30.33 5.31
CA GLU A 26 14.08 31.23 4.21
C GLU A 26 12.56 31.43 4.09
N GLY A 27 11.75 30.79 4.94
CA GLY A 27 10.29 30.90 4.92
C GLY A 27 9.58 29.55 5.07
N GLU A 28 8.30 29.52 4.72
CA GLU A 28 7.49 28.29 4.74
C GLU A 28 7.61 27.54 3.41
N ALA A 29 7.72 26.21 3.50
CA ALA A 29 7.73 25.31 2.34
C ALA A 29 6.63 24.25 2.49
N THR A 30 5.83 24.06 1.45
CA THR A 30 4.76 23.05 1.41
C THR A 30 5.16 21.93 0.45
N ILE A 31 4.93 20.67 0.83
CA ILE A 31 5.01 19.56 -0.13
C ILE A 31 3.72 19.52 -0.92
N THR A 32 3.82 19.64 -2.24
CA THR A 32 2.70 19.56 -3.16
C THR A 32 2.64 18.19 -3.84
N LEU A 33 1.50 17.86 -4.44
CA LEU A 33 1.39 16.66 -5.27
C LEU A 33 2.41 16.66 -6.43
N LYS A 34 2.79 17.83 -6.97
CA LYS A 34 3.81 17.92 -8.03
C LYS A 34 5.18 17.47 -7.55
N ASP A 35 5.53 17.77 -6.30
CA ASP A 35 6.79 17.33 -5.71
C ASP A 35 6.78 15.81 -5.52
N ILE A 36 5.65 15.22 -5.13
CA ILE A 36 5.48 13.77 -5.05
C ILE A 36 5.56 13.13 -6.44
N ALA A 37 4.94 13.73 -7.45
CA ALA A 37 5.05 13.26 -8.84
C ALA A 37 6.51 13.25 -9.30
N LEU A 38 7.26 14.31 -9.01
CA LEU A 38 8.68 14.42 -9.35
C LEU A 38 9.53 13.38 -8.61
N LEU A 39 9.27 13.15 -7.32
CA LEU A 39 10.03 12.20 -6.51
C LEU A 39 9.77 10.73 -6.88
N THR A 40 8.55 10.42 -7.28
CA THR A 40 8.11 9.05 -7.56
C THR A 40 8.08 8.71 -9.05
N ASP A 41 8.17 9.73 -9.91
CA ASP A 41 7.90 9.64 -11.35
C ASP A 41 6.50 9.09 -11.69
N LEU A 42 5.57 9.14 -10.72
CA LEU A 42 4.19 8.67 -10.89
C LEU A 42 3.26 9.81 -11.30
N SER A 43 2.29 9.49 -12.17
CA SER A 43 1.23 10.42 -12.54
C SER A 43 0.35 10.76 -11.33
N ILE A 44 0.12 12.05 -11.12
CA ILE A 44 -0.83 12.58 -10.12
C ILE A 44 -2.17 12.99 -10.74
N ASN A 45 -2.35 12.77 -12.05
CA ASN A 45 -3.63 13.01 -12.71
C ASN A 45 -4.56 11.82 -12.45
N GLY A 46 -5.78 12.09 -11.97
CA GLY A 46 -6.79 11.06 -11.70
C GLY A 46 -7.75 11.48 -10.60
N GLU A 47 -8.71 10.61 -10.31
CA GLU A 47 -9.61 10.79 -9.17
C GLU A 47 -8.91 10.44 -7.86
N ALA A 48 -9.19 11.22 -6.82
CA ALA A 48 -8.67 10.95 -5.49
C ALA A 48 -9.30 9.65 -4.96
N ILE A 49 -8.44 8.74 -4.48
CA ILE A 49 -8.89 7.53 -3.80
C ILE A 49 -9.31 7.94 -2.39
N ILE A 50 -10.59 8.21 -2.22
CA ILE A 50 -11.20 8.49 -0.92
C ILE A 50 -11.81 7.18 -0.40
N GLU A 51 -11.89 7.02 0.93
CA GLU A 51 -12.49 5.89 1.66
C GLU A 51 -13.97 5.59 1.27
N SER A 52 -14.52 6.31 0.29
CA SER A 52 -15.85 6.13 -0.29
C SER A 52 -16.03 4.84 -1.11
N LEU A 53 -14.98 4.09 -1.44
CA LEU A 53 -15.13 2.71 -1.96
C LEU A 53 -15.48 1.76 -0.79
N LYS A 54 -16.64 1.99 -0.16
CA LYS A 54 -17.09 1.25 1.03
C LYS A 54 -17.51 -0.18 0.66
N LYS A 55 -16.53 -1.05 0.42
CA LYS A 55 -16.72 -2.49 0.56
C LYS A 55 -16.87 -2.83 2.04
N SER A 56 -17.85 -3.67 2.38
CA SER A 56 -17.99 -4.16 3.75
C SER A 56 -16.79 -5.06 4.08
N GLU A 57 -16.37 -5.14 5.34
CA GLU A 57 -15.27 -6.00 5.78
C GLU A 57 -15.46 -7.46 5.31
N ALA A 58 -16.71 -7.92 5.27
CA ALA A 58 -17.07 -9.26 4.82
C ALA A 58 -16.86 -9.50 3.30
N SER A 59 -16.69 -8.46 2.50
CA SER A 59 -16.58 -8.57 1.03
C SER A 59 -15.14 -8.72 0.52
N TRP A 60 -14.13 -8.53 1.37
CA TRP A 60 -12.73 -8.59 0.94
C TRP A 60 -12.25 -10.00 0.60
N GLY A 61 -12.61 -11.01 1.41
CA GLY A 61 -12.26 -12.40 1.14
C GLY A 61 -12.76 -12.86 -0.24
N PRO A 62 -14.06 -12.74 -0.54
CA PRO A 62 -14.61 -13.05 -1.86
C PRO A 62 -13.97 -12.25 -3.00
N PHE A 63 -13.71 -10.95 -2.80
CA PHE A 63 -13.08 -10.10 -3.81
C PHE A 63 -11.66 -10.58 -4.17
N ILE A 64 -10.85 -10.94 -3.17
CA ILE A 64 -9.49 -11.45 -3.37
C ILE A 64 -9.54 -12.82 -4.07
N LEU A 65 -10.49 -13.68 -3.69
CA LEU A 65 -10.67 -14.97 -4.36
C LEU A 65 -11.05 -14.79 -5.83
N GLU A 66 -11.98 -13.89 -6.12
CA GLU A 66 -12.45 -13.61 -7.49
C GLU A 66 -11.34 -13.05 -8.39
N HIS A 67 -10.57 -12.07 -7.90
CA HIS A 67 -9.62 -11.33 -8.76
C HIS A 67 -8.19 -11.90 -8.72
N LEU A 68 -7.80 -12.57 -7.63
CA LEU A 68 -6.46 -13.15 -7.49
C LEU A 68 -6.47 -14.67 -7.44
N GLY A 69 -7.64 -15.32 -7.34
CA GLY A 69 -7.70 -16.78 -7.18
C GLY A 69 -7.07 -17.28 -5.87
N ILE A 70 -7.01 -16.42 -4.84
CA ILE A 70 -6.38 -16.72 -3.54
C ILE A 70 -7.44 -16.73 -2.45
N GLU A 71 -7.59 -17.86 -1.76
CA GLU A 71 -8.44 -17.95 -0.57
C GLU A 71 -7.65 -17.49 0.66
N VAL A 72 -8.13 -16.42 1.32
CA VAL A 72 -7.44 -15.81 2.45
C VAL A 72 -8.12 -16.19 3.78
N PRO A 73 -7.38 -16.76 4.75
CA PRO A 73 -7.92 -17.01 6.08
C PRO A 73 -8.33 -15.72 6.78
N THR A 74 -9.55 -15.70 7.31
CA THR A 74 -10.13 -14.58 8.09
C THR A 74 -10.22 -14.88 9.58
N VAL A 75 -9.95 -16.12 9.98
CA VAL A 75 -10.03 -16.59 11.37
C VAL A 75 -8.62 -16.78 11.92
N ALA A 76 -8.40 -16.33 13.15
CA ALA A 76 -7.14 -16.50 13.85
C ALA A 76 -6.86 -17.99 14.13
N GLU A 77 -5.64 -18.45 13.84
CA GLU A 77 -5.16 -19.77 14.24
C GLU A 77 -4.09 -19.63 15.33
N ALA A 78 -4.19 -20.45 16.38
CA ALA A 78 -3.14 -20.61 17.40
C ALA A 78 -2.53 -19.28 17.94
N GLY A 79 -3.37 -18.28 18.23
CA GLY A 79 -2.94 -16.99 18.80
C GLY A 79 -2.32 -16.01 17.81
N HIS A 80 -2.28 -16.33 16.51
CA HIS A 80 -1.83 -15.42 15.46
C HIS A 80 -3.01 -14.68 14.83
N LYS A 81 -2.80 -13.39 14.54
CA LYS A 81 -3.75 -12.57 13.79
C LYS A 81 -3.93 -13.16 12.38
N PRO A 82 -5.17 -13.27 11.85
CA PRO A 82 -5.38 -13.79 10.51
C PRO A 82 -4.70 -12.88 9.47
N PRO A 83 -4.30 -13.45 8.32
CA PRO A 83 -3.74 -12.69 7.20
C PRO A 83 -4.67 -11.57 6.72
N LEU A 84 -5.98 -11.80 6.73
CA LEU A 84 -6.99 -10.78 6.51
C LEU A 84 -7.74 -10.54 7.82
N ASP A 85 -7.57 -9.35 8.38
CA ASP A 85 -8.32 -8.88 9.56
C ASP A 85 -9.05 -7.60 9.19
N LYS A 86 -10.39 -7.66 9.17
CA LYS A 86 -11.24 -6.58 8.69
C LYS A 86 -10.87 -6.20 7.25
N SER A 87 -10.41 -4.98 7.02
CA SER A 87 -9.93 -4.49 5.73
C SER A 87 -8.39 -4.50 5.62
N MET A 88 -7.68 -5.14 6.55
CA MET A 88 -6.21 -5.16 6.57
C MET A 88 -5.67 -6.51 6.13
N LEU A 89 -4.93 -6.52 5.02
CA LEU A 89 -4.30 -7.70 4.44
C LEU A 89 -2.79 -7.72 4.71
N SER A 90 -2.29 -8.87 5.16
CA SER A 90 -0.88 -9.14 5.38
C SER A 90 -0.12 -9.22 4.05
N ILE A 91 0.79 -8.28 3.82
CA ILE A 91 1.64 -8.24 2.61
C ILE A 91 2.57 -9.47 2.57
N PRO A 92 3.30 -9.84 3.64
CA PRO A 92 4.19 -11.00 3.58
C PRO A 92 3.45 -12.30 3.28
N TRP A 93 2.23 -12.45 3.81
CA TRP A 93 1.39 -13.61 3.53
C TRP A 93 0.91 -13.61 2.07
N LEU A 94 0.45 -12.47 1.54
CA LEU A 94 0.00 -12.39 0.15
C LEU A 94 1.14 -12.73 -0.82
N VAL A 95 2.33 -12.17 -0.60
CA VAL A 95 3.52 -12.43 -1.43
C VAL A 95 3.94 -13.90 -1.37
N SER A 96 3.84 -14.55 -0.21
CA SER A 96 4.19 -15.98 -0.09
C SER A 96 3.26 -16.91 -0.88
N HIS A 97 2.05 -16.45 -1.24
CA HIS A 97 1.05 -17.26 -1.96
C HIS A 97 1.20 -17.26 -3.48
N VAL A 98 1.94 -16.32 -4.06
CA VAL A 98 2.13 -16.25 -5.52
C VAL A 98 3.45 -16.87 -5.98
N GLY A 99 4.40 -17.07 -5.07
CA GLY A 99 5.67 -17.75 -5.38
C GLY A 99 6.48 -17.05 -6.47
N ALA A 100 7.48 -17.75 -7.04
CA ALA A 100 8.21 -17.27 -8.22
C ALA A 100 7.54 -17.78 -9.50
N LEU A 101 7.49 -16.95 -10.53
CA LEU A 101 7.04 -17.36 -11.86
C LEU A 101 8.06 -18.32 -12.49
N GLY A 102 7.58 -19.47 -12.99
CA GLY A 102 8.38 -20.39 -13.80
C GLY A 102 8.45 -19.96 -15.26
N GLU A 103 9.36 -20.56 -16.04
CA GLU A 103 9.53 -20.25 -17.48
C GLU A 103 8.28 -20.49 -18.33
N ASN A 104 7.36 -21.33 -17.86
CA ASN A 104 6.10 -21.68 -18.55
C ASN A 104 4.87 -21.10 -17.84
N ALA A 105 5.00 -19.97 -17.15
CA ALA A 105 3.88 -19.32 -16.48
C ALA A 105 2.79 -18.92 -17.49
N THR A 106 1.53 -19.17 -17.14
CA THR A 106 0.39 -18.69 -17.93
C THR A 106 0.24 -17.18 -17.76
N GLU A 107 -0.45 -16.53 -18.70
CA GLU A 107 -0.77 -15.10 -18.64
C GLU A 107 -1.49 -14.76 -17.31
N GLU A 108 -2.45 -15.58 -16.90
CA GLU A 108 -3.15 -15.42 -15.61
C GLU A 108 -2.21 -15.47 -14.39
N GLN A 109 -1.18 -16.32 -14.43
CA GLN A 109 -0.18 -16.38 -13.36
C GLN A 109 0.71 -15.14 -13.35
N VAL A 110 1.08 -14.64 -14.53
CA VAL A 110 1.86 -13.40 -14.68
C VAL A 110 1.06 -12.21 -14.17
N ASP A 111 -0.21 -12.08 -14.55
CA ASP A 111 -1.09 -11.00 -14.12
C ASP A 111 -1.28 -11.00 -12.60
N ARG A 112 -1.56 -12.18 -12.03
CA ARG A 112 -1.68 -12.36 -10.58
C ARG A 112 -0.39 -11.97 -9.85
N TYR A 113 0.76 -12.40 -10.36
CA TYR A 113 2.06 -12.05 -9.80
C TYR A 113 2.34 -10.55 -9.89
N ALA A 114 2.10 -9.93 -11.05
CA ALA A 114 2.26 -8.50 -11.25
C ALA A 114 1.37 -7.71 -10.29
N CYS A 115 0.11 -8.11 -10.13
CA CYS A 115 -0.83 -7.49 -9.20
C CYS A 115 -0.32 -7.57 -7.76
N VAL A 116 0.03 -8.76 -7.27
CA VAL A 116 0.55 -8.93 -5.90
C VAL A 116 1.87 -8.18 -5.69
N TYR A 117 2.73 -8.12 -6.70
CA TYR A 117 3.98 -7.36 -6.65
C TYR A 117 3.72 -5.85 -6.52
N ILE A 118 2.88 -5.27 -7.39
CA ILE A 118 2.53 -3.84 -7.37
C ILE A 118 1.86 -3.48 -6.03
N ILE A 119 0.96 -4.34 -5.55
CA ILE A 119 0.32 -4.20 -4.24
C ILE A 119 1.34 -4.17 -3.11
N GLY A 120 2.34 -5.06 -3.16
CA GLY A 120 3.45 -5.08 -2.20
C GLY A 120 4.25 -3.78 -2.21
N LEU A 121 4.49 -3.19 -3.39
CA LEU A 121 5.16 -1.89 -3.52
C LEU A 121 4.31 -0.75 -2.94
N ILE A 122 3.02 -0.70 -3.26
CA ILE A 122 2.11 0.34 -2.75
C ILE A 122 2.02 0.25 -1.23
N GLY A 123 1.73 -0.93 -0.68
CA GLY A 123 1.49 -1.12 0.75
C GLY A 123 2.75 -1.17 1.62
N GLY A 124 3.90 -1.55 1.05
CA GLY A 124 5.15 -1.77 1.81
C GLY A 124 6.22 -0.70 1.58
N VAL A 125 6.17 0.04 0.47
CA VAL A 125 7.21 1.01 0.10
C VAL A 125 6.64 2.42 -0.04
N LEU A 126 5.57 2.59 -0.82
CA LEU A 126 5.03 3.92 -1.13
C LEU A 126 4.14 4.48 -0.01
N PHE A 127 3.26 3.64 0.54
CA PHE A 127 2.29 4.01 1.56
C PHE A 127 2.30 3.03 2.76
N PRO A 128 3.46 2.78 3.38
CA PRO A 128 3.54 1.88 4.52
C PRO A 128 2.75 2.45 5.70
N ASN A 129 2.00 1.58 6.39
CA ASN A 129 1.39 1.94 7.65
C ASN A 129 2.35 1.69 8.83
N LYS A 130 1.91 2.04 10.04
CA LYS A 130 2.68 1.83 11.28
C LYS A 130 3.17 0.38 11.50
N SER A 131 2.45 -0.61 10.94
CA SER A 131 2.80 -2.02 11.10
C SER A 131 3.87 -2.49 10.11
N ASN A 132 4.04 -1.77 8.99
CA ASN A 132 4.87 -2.14 7.84
C ASN A 132 4.67 -3.59 7.33
N ARG A 133 3.57 -4.25 7.71
CA ARG A 133 3.27 -5.65 7.40
C ARG A 133 1.87 -5.85 6.85
N TYR A 134 0.95 -4.96 7.20
CA TYR A 134 -0.42 -4.99 6.70
C TYR A 134 -0.65 -3.78 5.81
N MET A 135 -1.49 -3.95 4.81
CA MET A 135 -2.01 -2.85 3.99
C MET A 135 -3.53 -2.85 4.00
N HIS A 136 -4.13 -1.72 3.68
CA HIS A 136 -5.59 -1.65 3.53
C HIS A 136 -6.00 -2.25 2.18
N CYS A 137 -7.07 -3.05 2.15
CA CYS A 137 -7.55 -3.71 0.92
C CYS A 137 -8.08 -2.75 -0.16
N MET A 138 -8.20 -1.46 0.16
CA MET A 138 -8.54 -0.42 -0.83
C MET A 138 -7.53 -0.35 -1.98
N TRP A 139 -6.27 -0.69 -1.72
CA TRP A 139 -5.26 -0.76 -2.77
C TRP A 139 -5.51 -1.89 -3.77
N LEU A 140 -6.19 -2.97 -3.34
CA LEU A 140 -6.67 -4.00 -4.27
C LEU A 140 -7.77 -3.46 -5.17
N LEU A 141 -8.70 -2.64 -4.66
CA LEU A 141 -9.73 -2.01 -5.49
C LEU A 141 -9.15 -1.05 -6.51
N LEU A 142 -8.10 -0.31 -6.14
CA LEU A 142 -7.46 0.59 -7.10
C LEU A 142 -6.89 -0.17 -8.31
N LEU A 143 -6.33 -1.36 -8.08
CA LEU A 143 -5.62 -2.11 -9.11
C LEU A 143 -6.51 -3.11 -9.84
N LEU A 144 -7.54 -3.63 -9.18
CA LEU A 144 -8.37 -4.74 -9.66
C LEU A 144 -9.85 -4.37 -9.76
N GLY A 145 -10.25 -3.20 -9.26
CA GLY A 145 -11.62 -2.71 -9.37
C GLY A 145 -11.82 -2.00 -10.71
N ASP A 146 -12.97 -2.28 -11.34
CA ASP A 146 -13.44 -1.61 -12.57
C ASP A 146 -13.65 -0.10 -12.40
#